data_AF-A0A2E2YCT2-F1
#
_entry.id   AF-A0A2E2YCT2-F1
#
_cell.length_a   1.000
_cell.length_b   1.000
_cell.length_c   1.000
_cell.angle_alpha   90.00
_cell.angle_beta   90.00
_cell.angle_gamma   90.00
#
_symmetry.space_group_name_H-M   'P 1'
#
loop_
_entity.id
_entity.type
_entity.pdbx_description
1 polymer ?
#
loop_
_entity_poly.entity_id
_entity_poly.type
_entity_poly.pdbx_seq_one_letter_code
_entity_poly.pdbx_strand_id
1 'polypeptide(L)'
;MRNSYKDDSFGSRIAEKAKARQAIQDRIKARPGPGDPEFEKIRAERKAIATARSLRLAERKAEKEEKLAREKAERDAKELAEKTAREARELAEKEEADRIADEAIALLADQKSARDARYAARKARKGGKRARKAQALM
;
A
#
# COMPACT_ATOMS: atom_id res chain seq x y z
N MET A 1 -1.27 -64.64 -12.95
CA MET A 1 -1.51 -63.64 -11.88
C MET A 1 -0.72 -64.08 -10.65
N ARG A 2 0.21 -63.26 -10.13
CA ARG A 2 0.91 -63.57 -8.86
C ARG A 2 -0.02 -63.19 -7.70
N ASN A 3 -0.42 -64.15 -6.88
CA ASN A 3 -1.34 -63.94 -5.76
C ASN A 3 -0.65 -63.15 -4.62
N SER A 4 -0.79 -61.82 -4.64
CA SER A 4 -0.30 -60.90 -3.60
C SER A 4 -0.91 -61.12 -2.21
N TYR A 5 -2.03 -61.85 -2.12
CA TYR A 5 -2.74 -62.11 -0.86
C TYR A 5 -2.02 -63.09 0.08
N LYS A 6 -1.12 -63.95 -0.43
CA LYS A 6 -0.37 -64.90 0.41
C LYS A 6 0.85 -64.27 1.09
N ASP A 7 1.41 -63.21 0.50
CA ASP A 7 2.57 -62.49 1.04
C ASP A 7 2.20 -61.40 2.06
N ASP A 8 0.91 -61.08 2.20
CA ASP A 8 0.39 -60.02 3.07
C ASP A 8 -0.19 -60.55 4.40
N SER A 9 0.35 -61.68 4.88
CA SER A 9 0.02 -62.21 6.20
C SER A 9 0.61 -61.31 7.31
N PHE A 10 -0.04 -61.26 8.47
CA PHE A 10 0.47 -60.51 9.62
C PHE A 10 1.90 -60.91 10.02
N GLY A 11 2.22 -62.21 9.94
CA GLY A 11 3.58 -62.72 10.16
C GLY A 11 4.59 -62.19 9.14
N SER A 12 4.22 -62.15 7.85
CA SER A 12 5.04 -61.58 6.78
C SER A 12 5.35 -60.10 7.04
N ARG A 13 4.36 -59.32 7.48
CA ARG A 13 4.54 -57.88 7.80
C ARG A 13 5.50 -57.65 8.97
N ILE A 14 5.46 -58.49 10.01
CA ILE A 14 6.40 -58.40 11.15
C ILE A 14 7.80 -58.76 10.70
N ALA A 15 7.95 -59.84 9.93
CA ALA A 15 9.25 -60.27 9.40
C ALA A 15 9.88 -59.19 8.50
N GLU A 16 9.10 -58.57 7.60
CA GLU A 16 9.57 -57.47 6.75
C GLU A 16 9.96 -56.23 7.55
N LYS A 17 9.19 -55.85 8.59
CA LYS A 17 9.59 -54.76 9.50
C LYS A 17 10.87 -55.07 10.26
N ALA A 18 11.06 -56.31 10.71
CA ALA A 18 12.28 -56.74 11.39
C ALA A 18 13.49 -56.67 10.46
N LYS A 19 13.36 -57.18 9.23
CA LYS A 19 14.40 -57.06 8.19
C LYS A 19 14.72 -55.60 7.85
N ALA A 20 13.71 -54.74 7.74
CA ALA A 20 13.92 -53.31 7.47
C ALA A 20 14.69 -52.62 8.61
N ARG A 21 14.37 -52.94 9.87
CA ARG A 21 15.11 -52.44 11.04
C ARG A 21 16.54 -52.97 11.07
N GLN A 22 16.75 -54.25 10.78
CA GLN A 22 18.08 -54.86 10.67
C GLN A 22 18.90 -54.15 9.59
N ALA A 23 18.34 -53.96 8.39
CA ALA A 23 18.99 -53.28 7.27
C ALA A 23 19.36 -51.82 7.60
N ILE A 24 18.54 -51.11 8.38
CA ILE A 24 18.87 -49.76 8.86
C ILE A 24 20.04 -49.81 9.85
N GLN A 25 20.02 -50.74 10.81
CA GLN A 25 21.10 -50.90 11.78
C GLN A 25 22.42 -51.27 11.10
N ASP A 26 22.40 -52.20 10.15
CA ASP A 26 23.57 -52.62 9.40
C ASP A 26 24.14 -51.47 8.56
N ARG A 27 23.27 -50.66 7.95
CA ARG A 27 23.68 -49.43 7.24
C ARG A 27 24.29 -48.38 8.16
N ILE A 28 23.82 -48.26 9.41
CA ILE A 28 24.40 -47.34 10.39
C ILE A 28 25.77 -47.85 10.84
N LYS A 29 25.91 -49.16 11.08
CA LYS A 29 27.19 -49.78 11.48
C LYS A 29 28.23 -49.73 10.37
N ALA A 30 27.81 -49.89 9.10
CA ALA A 30 28.69 -49.85 7.94
C ALA A 30 29.09 -48.42 7.50
N ARG A 31 28.51 -47.38 8.11
CA ARG A 31 28.91 -46.00 7.79
C ARG A 31 30.28 -45.69 8.40
N PRO A 32 31.16 -44.99 7.66
CA PRO A 32 32.44 -44.58 8.19
C PRO A 32 32.24 -43.63 9.38
N GLY A 33 33.03 -43.85 10.42
CA GLY A 33 32.93 -43.12 11.68
C GLY A 33 33.91 -41.94 11.74
N PRO A 34 33.88 -41.15 12.83
CA PRO A 34 34.91 -40.15 13.09
C PRO A 34 36.31 -40.80 13.12
N GLY A 35 37.25 -40.27 12.34
CA GLY A 35 38.59 -40.85 12.18
C GLY A 35 38.79 -41.67 10.91
N ASP A 36 37.72 -42.09 10.22
CA ASP A 36 37.83 -42.66 8.88
C ASP A 36 38.07 -41.54 7.84
N PRO A 37 39.01 -41.72 6.89
CA PRO A 37 39.31 -40.72 5.87
C PRO A 37 38.08 -40.39 4.99
N GLU A 38 37.22 -41.37 4.75
CA GLU A 38 36.00 -41.18 3.96
C GLU A 38 34.94 -40.35 4.72
N PHE A 39 34.83 -40.50 6.04
CA PHE A 39 33.94 -39.67 6.85
C PHE A 39 34.40 -38.22 6.88
N GLU A 40 35.71 -37.98 7.02
CA GLU A 40 36.25 -36.61 7.01
C GLU A 40 36.12 -35.93 5.65
N LYS A 41 36.24 -36.67 4.52
CA LYS A 41 35.92 -36.14 3.19
C LYS A 41 34.46 -35.71 3.08
N ILE A 42 33.52 -36.57 3.46
CA ILE A 42 32.09 -36.26 3.44
C ILE A 42 31.78 -35.04 4.32
N ARG A 43 32.42 -34.94 5.50
CA ARG A 43 32.27 -33.79 6.40
C ARG A 43 32.82 -32.51 5.74
N ALA A 44 34.00 -32.57 5.14
CA ALA A 44 34.63 -31.44 4.45
C ALA A 44 33.76 -30.95 3.28
N GLU A 45 33.24 -31.85 2.44
CA GLU A 45 32.32 -31.53 1.35
C GLU A 45 31.04 -30.85 1.85
N ARG A 46 30.41 -31.40 2.90
CA ARG A 46 29.22 -30.80 3.51
C ARG A 46 29.51 -29.41 4.08
N LYS A 47 30.67 -29.23 4.71
CA LYS A 47 31.11 -27.93 5.24
C LYS A 47 31.35 -26.93 4.10
N ALA A 48 31.96 -27.34 2.99
CA ALA A 48 32.13 -26.51 1.80
C ALA A 48 30.78 -26.09 1.19
N ILE A 49 29.82 -27.02 1.10
CA ILE A 49 28.46 -26.70 0.62
C ILE A 49 27.74 -25.74 1.57
N ALA A 50 27.85 -25.97 2.89
CA ALA A 50 27.22 -25.13 3.89
C ALA A 50 27.77 -23.70 3.87
N THR A 51 29.09 -23.55 3.77
CA THR A 51 29.76 -22.23 3.65
C THR A 51 29.39 -21.53 2.34
N ALA A 52 29.37 -22.24 1.21
CA ALA A 52 28.92 -21.66 -0.07
C ALA A 52 27.43 -21.27 -0.06
N ARG A 53 26.59 -21.97 0.73
CA ARG A 53 25.18 -21.59 0.94
C ARG A 53 25.08 -20.37 1.85
N SER A 54 25.84 -20.30 2.94
CA SER A 54 25.79 -19.15 3.86
C SER A 54 26.25 -17.87 3.19
N LEU A 55 27.29 -17.92 2.36
CA LEU A 55 27.78 -16.78 1.58
C LEU A 55 26.70 -16.26 0.62
N ARG A 56 26.12 -17.13 -0.20
CA ARG A 56 25.02 -16.74 -1.11
C ARG A 56 23.80 -16.19 -0.39
N LEU A 57 23.48 -16.70 0.80
CA LEU A 57 22.36 -16.20 1.60
C LEU A 57 22.69 -14.82 2.19
N ALA A 58 23.94 -14.57 2.61
CA ALA A 58 24.38 -13.27 3.09
C ALA A 58 24.33 -12.22 1.96
N GLU A 59 24.85 -12.54 0.78
CA GLU A 59 24.80 -11.67 -0.41
C GLU A 59 23.35 -11.32 -0.78
N ARG A 60 22.47 -12.33 -0.88
CA ARG A 60 21.05 -12.11 -1.18
C ARG A 60 20.32 -11.30 -0.11
N LYS A 61 20.72 -11.40 1.15
CA LYS A 61 20.13 -10.59 2.22
C LYS A 61 20.54 -9.13 2.07
N ALA A 62 21.82 -8.86 1.84
CA ALA A 62 22.31 -7.51 1.61
C ALA A 62 21.64 -6.85 0.39
N GLU A 63 21.53 -7.58 -0.73
CA GLU A 63 20.83 -7.08 -1.94
C GLU A 63 19.34 -6.79 -1.67
N LYS A 64 18.66 -7.67 -0.91
CA LYS A 64 17.25 -7.46 -0.54
C LYS A 64 17.07 -6.26 0.37
N GLU A 65 17.94 -6.09 1.36
CA GLU A 65 17.89 -4.95 2.28
C GLU A 65 18.12 -3.63 1.54
N GLU A 66 19.08 -3.59 0.62
CA GLU A 66 19.32 -2.42 -0.23
C GLU A 66 18.10 -2.13 -1.14
N LYS A 67 17.54 -3.16 -1.78
CA LYS A 67 16.36 -3.00 -2.62
C LYS A 67 15.14 -2.51 -1.82
N LEU A 68 14.90 -3.08 -0.65
CA LEU A 68 13.84 -2.64 0.26
C LEU A 68 14.03 -1.19 0.70
N ALA A 69 15.26 -0.78 1.01
CA ALA A 69 15.56 0.60 1.37
C ALA A 69 15.27 1.57 0.21
N ARG A 70 15.67 1.21 -1.02
CA ARG A 70 15.39 2.01 -2.23
C ARG A 70 13.88 2.10 -2.52
N GLU A 71 13.18 0.97 -2.50
CA GLU A 71 11.73 0.93 -2.73
C GLU A 71 10.96 1.72 -1.68
N LYS A 72 11.39 1.66 -0.41
CA LYS A 72 10.79 2.46 0.66
C LYS A 72 11.00 3.95 0.44
N ALA A 73 12.24 4.37 0.13
CA ALA A 73 12.53 5.77 -0.15
C ALA A 73 11.74 6.30 -1.37
N GLU A 74 11.60 5.50 -2.43
CA GLU A 74 10.81 5.87 -3.60
C GLU A 74 9.32 5.98 -3.26
N ARG A 75 8.78 5.04 -2.47
CA ARG A 75 7.37 5.04 -2.07
C ARG A 75 7.07 6.24 -1.17
N ASP A 76 7.93 6.52 -0.19
CA ASP A 76 7.81 7.68 0.70
C ASP A 76 7.87 9.01 -0.09
N ALA A 77 8.75 9.11 -1.09
CA ALA A 77 8.84 10.28 -1.96
C ALA A 77 7.59 10.47 -2.82
N LYS A 78 7.03 9.39 -3.38
CA LYS A 78 5.77 9.43 -4.15
C LYS A 78 4.60 9.83 -3.27
N GLU A 79 4.48 9.27 -2.08
CA GLU A 79 3.43 9.61 -1.13
C GLU A 79 3.50 11.08 -0.69
N LEU A 80 4.71 11.60 -0.46
CA LEU A 80 4.89 13.01 -0.13
C LEU A 80 4.47 13.92 -1.32
N ALA A 81 4.93 13.59 -2.53
CA ALA A 81 4.56 14.35 -3.72
C ALA A 81 3.03 14.33 -3.96
N GLU A 82 2.40 13.17 -3.79
CA GLU A 82 0.95 13.04 -3.93
C GLU A 82 0.19 13.85 -2.87
N LYS A 83 0.62 13.80 -1.59
CA LYS A 83 0.04 14.61 -0.52
C LYS A 83 0.15 16.10 -0.84
N THR A 84 1.33 16.58 -1.23
CA THR A 84 1.51 17.99 -1.60
C THR A 84 0.65 18.40 -2.79
N ALA A 85 0.48 17.52 -3.79
CA ALA A 85 -0.37 17.80 -4.95
C ALA A 85 -1.85 17.84 -4.58
N ARG A 86 -2.30 16.98 -3.67
CA ARG A 86 -3.68 16.99 -3.15
C ARG A 86 -3.94 18.25 -2.33
N GLU A 87 -3.06 18.59 -1.40
CA GLU A 87 -3.16 19.81 -0.58
C GLU A 87 -3.20 21.07 -1.45
N ALA A 88 -2.35 21.15 -2.48
CA ALA A 88 -2.35 22.28 -3.41
C ALA A 88 -3.67 22.39 -4.20
N ARG A 89 -4.27 21.26 -4.62
CA ARG A 89 -5.57 21.24 -5.30
C ARG A 89 -6.69 21.68 -4.36
N GLU A 90 -6.73 21.15 -3.15
CA GLU A 90 -7.73 21.53 -2.15
C GLU A 90 -7.65 23.01 -1.79
N LEU A 91 -6.44 23.56 -1.69
CA LEU A 91 -6.25 25.00 -1.47
C LEU A 91 -6.78 25.82 -2.66
N ALA A 92 -6.43 25.44 -3.89
CA ALA A 92 -6.90 26.12 -5.09
C ALA A 92 -8.43 26.06 -5.24
N GLU A 93 -9.05 24.93 -4.93
CA GLU A 93 -10.51 24.78 -4.94
C GLU A 93 -11.19 25.68 -3.89
N LYS A 94 -10.61 25.80 -2.69
CA LYS A 94 -11.11 26.73 -1.67
C LYS A 94 -10.97 28.18 -2.10
N GLU A 95 -9.82 28.56 -2.64
CA GLU A 95 -9.58 29.92 -3.13
C GLU A 95 -10.51 30.31 -4.29
N GLU A 96 -10.83 29.38 -5.19
CA GLU A 96 -11.86 29.61 -6.23
C GLU A 96 -13.25 29.74 -5.63
N ALA A 97 -13.62 28.89 -4.66
CA ALA A 97 -14.92 28.97 -4.01
C ALA A 97 -15.11 30.29 -3.25
N ASP A 98 -14.08 30.74 -2.54
CA ASP A 98 -14.07 32.02 -1.83
C ASP A 98 -14.19 33.19 -2.81
N ARG A 99 -13.45 33.16 -3.93
CA ARG A 99 -13.57 34.18 -5.00
C ARG A 99 -14.98 34.26 -5.57
N ILE A 100 -15.60 33.12 -5.88
CA ILE A 100 -16.97 33.07 -6.40
C ILE A 100 -17.96 33.63 -5.37
N ALA A 101 -17.77 33.33 -4.08
CA ALA A 101 -18.62 33.85 -3.01
C ALA A 101 -18.50 35.38 -2.89
N ASP A 102 -17.28 35.92 -2.96
CA ASP A 102 -17.03 37.36 -2.92
C ASP A 102 -17.63 38.09 -4.12
N GLU A 103 -17.49 37.52 -5.33
CA GLU A 103 -18.11 38.04 -6.54
C GLU A 103 -19.64 38.05 -6.44
N ALA A 104 -20.24 37.00 -5.88
CA ALA A 104 -21.68 36.93 -5.67
C ALA A 104 -22.17 37.99 -4.67
N ILE A 105 -21.42 38.23 -3.59
CA ILE A 105 -21.72 39.29 -2.61
C ILE A 105 -21.65 40.67 -3.28
N ALA A 106 -20.61 40.93 -4.06
CA ALA A 106 -20.45 42.20 -4.78
C ALA A 106 -21.62 42.43 -5.75
N LEU A 107 -22.00 41.41 -6.53
CA LEU A 107 -23.13 41.50 -7.46
C LEU A 107 -24.45 41.80 -6.73
N LEU A 108 -24.69 41.17 -5.57
CA LEU A 108 -25.89 41.45 -4.77
C LEU A 108 -25.89 42.87 -4.19
N ALA A 109 -24.72 43.38 -3.78
CA ALA A 109 -24.57 44.75 -3.33
C ALA A 109 -24.89 45.75 -4.45
N ASP A 110 -24.40 45.50 -5.67
CA ASP A 110 -24.69 46.33 -6.85
C ASP A 110 -26.17 46.30 -7.26
N GLN A 111 -26.79 45.11 -7.23
CA GLN A 111 -28.23 45.00 -7.50
C GLN A 111 -29.07 45.77 -6.46
N LYS A 112 -28.66 45.74 -5.19
CA LYS A 112 -29.32 46.49 -4.12
C LYS A 112 -29.14 48.00 -4.31
N SER A 113 -27.92 48.47 -4.59
CA SER A 113 -27.66 49.90 -4.83
C SER A 113 -28.47 50.43 -6.03
N ALA A 114 -28.54 49.66 -7.12
CA ALA A 114 -29.36 49.99 -8.28
C ALA A 114 -30.87 50.04 -7.95
N ARG A 115 -31.36 49.11 -7.12
CA ARG A 115 -32.76 49.09 -6.65
C ARG A 115 -33.07 50.31 -5.78
N ASP A 116 -32.19 50.65 -4.86
CA ASP A 116 -32.35 51.79 -3.95
C ASP A 116 -32.33 53.12 -4.72
N ALA A 117 -31.45 53.26 -5.72
CA ALA A 117 -31.44 54.41 -6.62
C ALA A 117 -32.77 54.56 -7.40
N ARG A 118 -33.30 53.45 -7.94
CA ARG A 118 -34.61 53.43 -8.62
C ARG A 118 -35.74 53.80 -7.66
N TYR A 119 -35.71 53.31 -6.42
CA TYR A 119 -36.72 53.62 -5.41
C TYR A 119 -36.68 55.10 -5.02
N ALA A 120 -35.48 55.66 -4.79
CA ALA A 120 -35.26 57.07 -4.51
C ALA A 120 -35.79 57.95 -5.66
N ALA A 121 -35.44 57.63 -6.92
CA ALA A 121 -35.92 58.36 -8.09
C ALA A 121 -37.46 58.28 -8.21
N ARG A 122 -38.07 57.12 -7.96
CA ARG A 122 -39.54 56.97 -7.96
C ARG A 122 -40.20 57.80 -6.86
N LYS A 123 -39.63 57.81 -5.65
CA LYS A 123 -40.11 58.62 -4.52
C LYS A 123 -40.01 60.11 -4.82
N ALA A 124 -38.89 60.58 -5.35
CA ALA A 124 -38.71 61.97 -5.79
C ALA A 124 -39.77 62.38 -6.82
N ARG A 125 -40.03 61.54 -7.84
CA ARG A 125 -41.09 61.79 -8.83
C ARG A 125 -42.48 61.87 -8.20
N LYS A 126 -42.82 60.97 -7.26
CA LYS A 126 -44.12 61.00 -6.56
C LYS A 126 -44.26 62.22 -5.67
N GLY A 127 -43.20 62.60 -4.94
CA GLY A 127 -43.15 63.82 -4.12
C GLY A 127 -43.36 65.07 -4.97
N GLY A 128 -42.62 65.20 -6.08
CA GLY A 128 -42.77 66.33 -7.01
C GLY A 128 -44.13 66.38 -7.71
N LYS A 129 -44.80 65.23 -7.96
CA LYS A 129 -46.19 65.22 -8.43
C LYS A 129 -47.17 65.70 -7.36
N ARG A 130 -46.97 65.31 -6.10
CA ARG A 130 -47.81 65.76 -4.96
C ARG A 130 -47.63 67.24 -4.69
N ALA A 131 -46.39 67.74 -4.71
CA ALA A 131 -46.09 69.17 -4.56
C ALA A 131 -46.75 70.00 -5.66
N ARG A 132 -46.61 69.60 -6.93
CA ARG A 132 -47.29 70.27 -8.06
C ARG A 132 -48.80 70.25 -7.95
N LYS A 133 -49.40 69.13 -7.49
CA LYS A 133 -50.85 69.04 -7.27
C LYS A 133 -51.32 69.98 -6.14
N ALA A 134 -50.56 70.08 -5.05
CA ALA A 134 -50.90 70.98 -3.94
C ALA A 134 -50.80 72.46 -4.34
N GLN A 135 -49.81 72.80 -5.17
CA GLN A 135 -49.59 74.16 -5.67
C GLN A 135 -50.64 74.60 -6.70
N ALA A 136 -51.30 73.66 -7.38
CA ALA A 136 -52.41 73.92 -8.30
C ALA A 136 -53.79 74.00 -7.61
N LEU A 137 -53.84 73.74 -6.29
CA LEU A 137 -55.05 73.78 -5.47
C LEU A 137 -55.06 74.98 -4.50
N MET A 138 -54.03 75.82 -4.54
CA MET A 138 -54.01 77.18 -3.96
C MET A 138 -54.20 78.20 -5.08
#